data_AF-A0A7V9A604-F1
#
_entry.id   AF-A0A7V9A604-F1
#
_cell.length_a   1.000
_cell.length_b   1.000
_cell.length_c   1.000
_cell.angle_alpha   90.00
_cell.angle_beta   90.00
_cell.angle_gamma   90.00
#
_symmetry.space_group_name_H-M   'P 1'
#
loop_
_entity.id
_entity.type
_entity.pdbx_description
1 polymer ?
#
loop_
_entity_poly.entity_id
_entity_poly.type
_entity_poly.pdbx_seq_one_letter_code
_entity_poly.pdbx_strand_id
1 'polypeptide(L)'
;MVLVDIKAKPSASMQRWFGLSLSILLLIVAAACRAISPALAIAVAALAVVGCVVYYVVPAARVPIIRGWQYVTFPIAFVVSHVLLLSTYFGVFLPVGIVMRLLGHDPLQLKDDDRASFWIERPTKSSGTDRYFKQF
;
A
#
# COMPACT_ATOMS: atom_id res chain seq x y z
N MET A 1 -12.47 -3.34 2.21
CA MET A 1 -11.09 -3.43 2.75
C MET A 1 -10.74 -2.05 3.28
N VAL A 2 -10.61 -1.88 4.60
CA VAL A 2 -10.29 -0.57 5.19
C VAL A 2 -8.79 -0.34 4.98
N LEU A 3 -8.41 0.54 4.04
CA LEU A 3 -6.99 0.83 3.76
C LEU A 3 -6.26 1.48 4.95
N VAL A 4 -6.98 2.13 5.86
CA VAL A 4 -6.43 2.74 7.08
C VAL A 4 -7.38 2.50 8.24
N ASP A 5 -7.02 1.63 9.18
CA ASP A 5 -7.79 1.44 10.41
C ASP A 5 -7.58 2.64 11.34
N ILE A 6 -8.56 3.54 11.33
CA ILE A 6 -8.54 4.80 12.09
C ILE A 6 -8.77 4.55 13.60
N LYS A 7 -9.25 3.37 13.99
CA LYS A 7 -9.53 3.04 15.41
C LYS A 7 -8.38 2.29 16.07
N ALA A 8 -7.52 1.62 15.30
CA ALA A 8 -6.34 0.96 15.83
C ALA A 8 -5.39 1.96 16.54
N LYS A 9 -4.84 1.54 17.70
CA LYS A 9 -3.78 2.30 18.37
C LYS A 9 -2.48 2.13 17.58
N PRO A 10 -1.74 3.22 17.29
CA PRO A 10 -0.45 3.11 16.61
C PRO A 10 0.51 2.20 17.39
N SER A 11 1.23 1.32 16.68
CA SER A 11 2.21 0.40 17.28
C SER A 11 3.26 1.15 18.12
N ALA A 12 3.77 0.50 19.18
CA ALA A 12 4.78 1.07 20.05
C ALA A 12 6.08 1.43 19.31
N SER A 13 6.47 0.65 18.29
CA SER A 13 7.63 0.96 17.45
C SER A 13 7.39 2.22 16.60
N MET A 14 6.21 2.33 16.00
CA MET A 14 5.80 3.50 15.21
C MET A 14 5.82 4.77 16.07
N GLN A 15 5.28 4.74 17.29
CA GLN A 15 5.29 5.90 18.18
C GLN A 15 6.70 6.34 18.61
N ARG A 16 7.69 5.45 18.60
CA ARG A 16 9.07 5.77 18.98
C ARG A 16 9.84 6.42 17.84
N TRP A 17 9.70 5.89 16.63
CA TRP A 17 10.49 6.30 15.47
C TRP A 17 9.85 7.40 14.62
N PHE A 18 8.52 7.56 14.69
CA PHE A 18 7.80 8.47 13.82
C PHE A 18 8.25 9.93 13.98
N GLY A 19 8.38 10.43 15.21
CA GLY A 19 8.84 11.79 15.48
C GLY A 19 10.20 12.10 14.84
N LEU A 20 11.19 11.21 15.07
CA LEU A 20 12.51 11.32 14.45
C LEU A 20 12.42 11.31 12.92
N SER A 21 11.67 10.37 12.35
CA SER A 21 11.55 10.24 10.89
C SER A 21 10.91 11.46 10.23
N LEU A 22 9.86 12.03 10.86
CA LEU A 22 9.18 13.22 10.38
C LEU A 22 10.09 14.45 10.48
N SER A 23 10.84 14.60 11.57
CA SER A 23 11.78 15.71 11.74
C SER A 23 12.95 15.65 10.75
N ILE A 24 13.50 14.46 10.51
CA ILE A 24 14.55 14.28 9.48
C ILE A 24 14.01 14.66 8.10
N LEU A 25 12.80 14.22 7.75
CA LEU A 25 12.14 14.58 6.49
C LEU A 25 12.00 16.11 6.36
N LEU A 26 11.51 16.79 7.39
CA LEU A 26 11.35 18.24 7.37
C LEU A 26 12.69 18.99 7.28
N LEU A 27 13.76 18.46 7.88
CA LEU A 27 15.11 19.05 7.74
C LEU A 27 15.66 18.90 6.32
N ILE A 28 15.41 17.78 5.65
CA ILE A 28 15.78 17.60 4.23
C ILE A 28 15.02 18.62 3.37
N VAL A 29 13.73 18.82 3.64
CA VAL A 29 12.91 19.83 2.95
C VAL A 29 13.44 21.25 3.23
N ALA A 30 13.80 21.57 4.48
CA ALA A 30 14.38 22.85 4.84
C ALA A 30 15.69 23.14 4.08
N ALA A 31 16.56 22.13 3.95
CA ALA A 31 17.80 22.23 3.20
C ALA A 31 17.54 22.50 1.71
N ALA A 32 16.56 21.83 1.11
CA ALA A 32 16.16 22.06 -0.28
C ALA A 32 15.57 23.47 -0.49
N CYS A 33 14.75 23.96 0.45
CA CYS A 33 14.15 25.29 0.40
C CYS A 33 15.18 26.43 0.53
N ARG A 34 16.39 26.16 1.02
CA ARG A 34 17.45 27.17 1.18
C ARG A 34 17.85 27.81 -0.16
N ALA A 35 17.69 27.08 -1.27
CA ALA A 35 17.96 27.59 -2.61
C ALA A 35 16.90 28.58 -3.11
N ILE A 36 15.70 28.58 -2.52
CA ILE A 36 14.57 29.44 -2.92
C ILE A 36 14.47 30.66 -1.99
N SER A 37 14.47 30.42 -0.67
CA SER A 37 14.39 31.48 0.33
C SER A 37 15.03 31.01 1.65
N PRO A 38 16.02 31.75 2.19
CA PRO A 38 16.62 31.42 3.46
C PRO A 38 15.64 31.54 4.63
N ALA A 39 14.67 32.48 4.54
CA ALA A 39 13.65 32.65 5.57
C ALA A 39 12.72 31.43 5.65
N LEU A 40 12.31 30.88 4.50
CA LEU A 40 11.49 29.67 4.44
C LEU A 40 12.24 28.45 5.00
N ALA A 41 13.52 28.31 4.65
CA ALA A 41 14.36 27.23 5.18
C ALA A 41 14.47 27.27 6.71
N ILE A 42 14.69 28.46 7.29
CA ILE A 42 14.75 28.64 8.76
C ILE A 42 13.40 28.33 9.40
N ALA A 43 12.30 28.79 8.82
CA ALA A 43 10.95 28.52 9.34
C ALA A 43 10.64 27.01 9.35
N VAL A 44 10.95 26.29 8.27
CA VAL A 44 10.74 24.83 8.18
C VAL A 44 11.66 24.08 9.13
N ALA A 45 12.92 24.48 9.26
CA ALA A 45 13.86 23.88 10.21
C ALA A 45 13.42 24.09 11.67
N ALA A 46 12.97 25.30 12.02
CA ALA A 46 12.43 25.59 13.33
C ALA A 46 11.19 24.73 13.63
N LEU A 47 10.29 24.59 12.66
CA LEU A 47 9.12 23.71 12.78
C LEU A 47 9.52 22.25 13.00
N ALA A 48 10.57 21.76 12.32
CA ALA A 48 11.07 20.40 12.47
C ALA A 48 11.59 20.12 13.90
N VAL A 49 12.36 21.07 14.45
CA VAL A 49 12.94 20.96 15.80
C VAL A 49 11.86 21.10 16.86
N VAL A 50 11.02 22.14 16.77
CA VAL A 50 9.92 22.35 17.73
C VAL A 50 8.94 21.18 17.69
N GLY A 51 8.57 20.72 16.50
CA GLY A 51 7.72 19.55 16.32
C GLY A 51 8.31 18.28 16.94
N CYS A 52 9.62 18.05 16.80
CA CYS A 52 10.32 16.94 17.44
C CYS A 52 10.21 17.01 18.96
N VAL A 53 10.54 18.18 19.53
CA VAL A 53 10.52 18.40 20.98
C VAL A 53 9.12 18.20 21.52
N VAL A 54 8.10 18.81 20.91
CA VAL A 54 6.70 18.64 21.32
C VAL A 54 6.27 17.17 21.25
N TYR A 55 6.65 16.46 20.19
CA TYR A 55 6.31 15.05 20.02
C TYR A 55 6.89 14.14 21.11
N TYR A 56 8.15 14.35 21.49
CA TYR A 56 8.81 13.52 22.50
C TYR A 56 8.47 13.93 23.94
N VAL A 57 8.33 15.23 24.21
CA VAL A 57 8.04 15.78 25.55
C VAL A 57 6.57 15.62 25.94
N VAL A 58 5.64 15.68 24.97
CA VAL A 58 4.20 15.60 25.23
C VAL A 58 3.63 14.29 24.70
N PRO A 59 3.48 13.23 25.54
CA PRO A 59 2.99 11.92 25.10
C PRO A 59 1.59 11.99 24.47
N ALA A 60 0.74 12.90 24.96
CA ALA A 60 -0.62 13.11 24.46
C ALA A 60 -0.65 13.61 23.00
N ALA A 61 0.40 14.30 22.54
CA ALA A 61 0.47 14.85 21.18
C ALA A 61 0.87 13.80 20.12
N ARG A 62 1.43 12.65 20.52
CA ARG A 62 1.97 11.66 19.57
C ARG A 62 0.92 11.08 18.65
N VAL A 63 -0.21 10.65 19.22
CA VAL A 63 -1.31 10.02 18.49
C VAL A 63 -1.98 10.98 17.50
N PRO A 64 -2.37 12.22 17.88
CA PRO A 64 -2.99 13.13 16.92
C PRO A 64 -2.03 13.55 15.80
N ILE A 65 -0.73 13.74 16.09
CA ILE A 65 0.27 14.06 15.06
C ILE A 65 0.40 12.93 14.04
N ILE A 66 0.55 11.68 14.51
CA ILE A 66 0.62 10.51 13.61
C ILE A 66 -0.63 10.42 12.75
N ARG A 67 -1.81 10.56 13.35
CA ARG A 67 -3.08 10.47 12.62
C ARG A 67 -3.25 11.59 11.62
N GLY A 68 -2.94 12.83 11.99
CA GLY A 68 -2.96 13.98 11.09
C GLY A 68 -2.07 13.73 9.86
N TRP A 69 -0.86 13.22 10.08
CA TRP A 69 0.03 12.84 8.99
C TRP A 69 -0.53 11.71 8.10
N GLN A 70 -1.14 10.69 8.70
CA GLN A 70 -1.81 9.62 7.94
C GLN A 70 -2.95 10.16 7.07
N TYR A 71 -3.74 11.12 7.56
CA TYR A 71 -4.78 11.76 6.75
C TYR A 71 -4.20 12.55 5.57
N VAL A 72 -3.11 13.30 5.78
CA VAL A 72 -2.46 14.08 4.73
C VAL A 72 -1.84 13.16 3.66
N THR A 73 -1.24 12.05 4.08
CA THR A 73 -0.59 11.09 3.17
C THR A 73 -1.55 10.10 2.51
N PHE A 74 -2.78 9.95 3.02
CA PHE A 74 -3.75 8.98 2.51
C PHE A 74 -4.11 9.18 1.02
N PRO A 75 -4.43 10.39 0.54
CA PRO A 75 -4.72 10.60 -0.89
C PRO A 75 -3.54 10.20 -1.78
N ILE A 76 -2.30 10.46 -1.33
CA ILE A 76 -1.09 10.07 -2.06
C ILE A 76 -1.01 8.54 -2.15
N ALA A 77 -1.18 7.85 -1.02
CA ALA A 77 -1.17 6.39 -0.99
C ALA A 77 -2.28 5.78 -1.86
N PHE A 78 -3.47 6.37 -1.85
CA PHE A 78 -4.59 5.97 -2.70
C PHE A 78 -4.24 6.08 -4.18
N VAL A 79 -3.75 7.25 -4.61
CA VAL A 79 -3.38 7.49 -6.02
C VAL A 79 -2.26 6.54 -6.44
N VAL A 80 -1.19 6.41 -5.64
CA VAL A 80 -0.07 5.52 -5.94
C VAL A 80 -0.54 4.06 -6.08
N SER A 81 -1.44 3.60 -5.20
CA SER A 81 -1.97 2.23 -5.27
C SER A 81 -2.76 1.99 -6.57
N HIS A 82 -3.59 2.95 -6.98
CA HIS A 82 -4.36 2.85 -8.23
C HIS A 82 -3.47 2.93 -9.46
N VAL A 83 -2.49 3.84 -9.46
CA VAL A 83 -1.53 3.98 -10.55
C VAL A 83 -0.67 2.73 -10.69
N LEU A 84 -0.21 2.15 -9.58
CA LEU A 84 0.55 0.91 -9.59
C LEU A 84 -0.28 -0.25 -10.16
N LEU A 85 -1.53 -0.38 -9.72
CA LEU A 85 -2.45 -1.40 -10.22
C LEU A 85 -2.74 -1.21 -11.71
N LEU A 86 -3.06 0.01 -12.14
CA LEU A 86 -3.30 0.36 -13.54
C LEU A 86 -2.06 0.06 -14.39
N SER A 87 -0.89 0.53 -13.95
CA SER A 87 0.38 0.32 -14.65
C SER A 87 0.71 -1.17 -14.78
N THR A 88 0.54 -1.96 -13.73
CA THR A 88 0.82 -3.40 -13.77
C THR A 88 -0.20 -4.12 -14.67
N TYR A 89 -1.47 -3.77 -14.55
CA TYR A 89 -2.53 -4.37 -15.36
C TYR A 89 -2.35 -4.09 -16.85
N PHE A 90 -2.24 -2.81 -17.23
CA PHE A 90 -2.14 -2.41 -18.63
C PHE A 90 -0.75 -2.61 -19.21
N GLY A 91 0.31 -2.55 -18.39
CA GLY A 91 1.70 -2.70 -18.82
C GLY A 91 2.20 -4.14 -18.85
N VAL A 92 1.62 -5.04 -18.04
CA VAL A 92 2.08 -6.44 -17.93
C VAL A 92 0.96 -7.42 -18.26
N PHE A 93 -0.12 -7.41 -17.50
CA PHE A 93 -1.16 -8.45 -17.64
C PHE A 93 -1.90 -8.37 -18.98
N LEU A 94 -2.28 -7.16 -19.41
CA LEU A 94 -2.97 -6.93 -20.67
C LEU A 94 -2.14 -7.38 -21.89
N PRO A 95 -0.87 -6.95 -22.07
CA PRO A 95 -0.08 -7.40 -23.21
C PRO A 95 0.18 -8.90 -23.18
N VAL A 96 0.41 -9.49 -22.00
CA VAL A 96 0.53 -10.96 -21.87
C VAL A 96 -0.75 -11.65 -22.36
N GLY A 97 -1.92 -11.16 -21.96
CA GLY A 97 -3.21 -11.69 -22.42
C GLY A 97 -3.41 -11.53 -23.93
N ILE A 98 -3.01 -10.39 -24.50
CA ILE A 98 -3.05 -10.15 -25.95
C ILE A 98 -2.15 -11.14 -26.69
N VAL A 99 -0.90 -11.33 -26.22
CA VAL A 99 0.05 -12.29 -26.82
C VAL A 99 -0.49 -13.72 -26.74
N MET A 100 -1.04 -14.13 -25.60
CA MET A 100 -1.68 -15.46 -25.46
C MET A 100 -2.84 -15.64 -26.45
N ARG A 101 -3.69 -14.62 -26.59
CA ARG A 101 -4.81 -14.63 -27.54
C ARG A 101 -4.34 -14.74 -28.99
N LEU A 102 -3.26 -14.03 -29.36
CA LEU A 102 -2.65 -14.11 -30.69
C LEU A 102 -2.02 -15.48 -30.96
N LEU A 103 -1.44 -16.12 -29.95
CA LEU A 103 -0.89 -17.47 -30.02
C LEU A 103 -1.98 -18.57 -29.98
N GLY A 104 -3.26 -18.19 -29.89
CA GLY A 104 -4.38 -19.12 -29.83
C GLY A 104 -4.54 -19.87 -28.51
N HIS A 105 -3.75 -19.51 -27.49
CA HIS A 105 -3.83 -20.11 -26.16
C HIS A 105 -5.01 -19.47 -25.40
N ASP A 106 -6.01 -20.27 -25.06
CA ASP A 106 -7.19 -19.85 -24.29
C ASP A 106 -7.17 -20.48 -22.89
N PRO A 107 -6.36 -19.95 -21.96
CA PRO A 107 -6.22 -20.51 -20.62
C PRO A 107 -7.52 -20.38 -19.79
N LEU A 108 -8.38 -19.44 -20.14
CA LEU A 108 -9.65 -19.19 -19.45
C LEU A 108 -10.81 -19.97 -20.07
N GLN A 109 -10.57 -20.73 -21.16
CA GLN A 109 -11.57 -21.50 -21.89
C GLN A 109 -12.84 -20.68 -22.20
N LEU A 110 -12.64 -19.41 -22.56
CA LEU A 110 -13.69 -18.42 -22.80
C LEU A 110 -14.30 -18.52 -24.19
N LYS A 111 -13.73 -19.33 -25.09
CA LYS A 111 -14.35 -19.61 -26.39
C LYS A 111 -15.74 -20.21 -26.20
N ASP A 112 -16.71 -19.65 -26.91
CA ASP A 112 -18.04 -20.27 -27.09
C ASP A 112 -17.82 -21.60 -27.81
N ASP A 113 -17.96 -22.65 -27.03
CA ASP A 113 -18.05 -24.02 -27.48
C ASP A 113 -19.53 -24.40 -27.33
N ASP A 114 -20.06 -25.24 -28.22
CA ASP A 114 -21.50 -25.59 -28.30
C ASP A 114 -21.89 -26.54 -27.15
N ARG A 115 -21.60 -26.09 -25.92
CA ARG A 115 -21.65 -26.85 -24.68
C ARG A 115 -22.89 -26.45 -23.91
N ALA A 116 -23.68 -27.44 -23.52
CA ALA A 116 -24.87 -27.23 -22.68
C ALA A 116 -24.53 -26.67 -21.27
N SER A 117 -23.26 -26.72 -20.84
CA SER A 117 -22.81 -26.22 -19.53
C SER A 117 -21.33 -25.88 -19.53
N PHE A 118 -20.94 -24.83 -18.79
CA PHE A 118 -19.54 -24.47 -18.48
C PHE A 118 -18.99 -25.25 -17.26
N TRP A 119 -19.72 -26.23 -16.74
CA TRP A 119 -19.30 -27.01 -15.59
C TRP A 119 -18.07 -27.87 -15.93
N ILE A 120 -16.95 -27.58 -15.26
CA ILE A 120 -15.73 -28.39 -15.38
C ILE A 120 -15.85 -29.55 -14.40
N GLU A 121 -16.05 -30.77 -14.91
CA GLU A 121 -16.02 -31.98 -14.10
C GLU A 121 -14.64 -32.12 -13.43
N ARG A 122 -14.64 -32.07 -12.10
CA ARG A 122 -13.44 -32.38 -11.34
C ARG A 122 -13.31 -33.89 -11.26
N PRO A 123 -12.13 -34.46 -11.57
CA PRO A 123 -11.93 -35.88 -11.40
C PRO A 123 -12.22 -36.27 -9.95
N THR A 124 -13.20 -37.16 -9.76
CA THR A 124 -13.51 -37.74 -8.46
C THR A 124 -12.33 -38.57 -8.02
N LYS A 125 -11.39 -37.97 -7.27
CA LYS A 125 -10.37 -38.74 -6.58
C LYS A 125 -11.09 -39.66 -5.59
N SER A 126 -10.89 -40.97 -5.73
CA SER A 126 -11.37 -42.07 -4.86
C SER A 126 -11.72 -41.63 -3.44
N SER A 127 -12.97 -41.85 -3.01
CA SER A 127 -13.57 -41.44 -1.73
C SER A 127 -13.13 -42.30 -0.54
N GLY A 128 -11.87 -42.73 -0.51
CA GLY A 128 -11.32 -43.45 0.64
C GLY A 128 -11.18 -42.51 1.85
N THR A 129 -11.81 -42.88 2.97
CA THR A 129 -11.76 -42.16 4.25
C THR A 129 -10.33 -41.87 4.71
N ASP A 130 -9.37 -42.73 4.33
CA ASP A 130 -7.93 -42.57 4.60
C ASP A 130 -7.32 -41.27 4.08
N ARG A 131 -7.94 -40.62 3.09
CA ARG A 131 -7.42 -39.36 2.52
C ARG A 131 -7.63 -38.15 3.45
N TYR A 132 -8.61 -38.21 4.35
CA TYR A 132 -8.82 -37.14 5.35
C TYR A 132 -7.62 -36.99 6.30
N PHE A 133 -6.84 -38.05 6.48
CA PHE A 133 -5.67 -38.04 7.37
C PHE A 133 -4.37 -37.61 6.68
N LYS A 134 -4.38 -37.31 5.37
CA LYS A 134 -3.18 -36.91 4.60
C LYS A 134 -3.37 -35.56 3.90
N GLN A 135 -3.82 -34.55 4.65
CA GLN A 135 -4.07 -33.21 4.15
C GLN A 135 -2.83 -32.29 4.20
N PHE A 136 -1.75 -32.70 4.88
CA PHE A 136 -0.49 -31.96 4.98
C PHE A 136 0.64 -32.71 4.29
#